data_AF-A0A497H0W5-F1
#
_entry.id   AF-A0A497H0W5-F1
#
_cell.length_a   1.000
_cell.length_b   1.000
_cell.length_c   1.000
_cell.angle_alpha   90.00
_cell.angle_beta   90.00
_cell.angle_gamma   90.00
#
_symmetry.space_group_name_H-M   'P 1'
#
loop_
_entity.id
_entity.type
_entity.pdbx_description
1 polymer ?
#
loop_
_entity_poly.entity_id
_entity_poly.type
_entity_poly.pdbx_seq_one_letter_code
_entity_poly.pdbx_strand_id
1 'polypeptide(L)'
;GYLYINDRPIMKTWFGTTRIIGDITIEASAYNVERVEFYLDGQLKSTDTEAPYQWTFDERARGSHTIKVVGYGETQAEDEITVNIFHL
;
A
#
# COMPACT_ATOMS: atom_id res chain seq x y z
N GLY A 1 12.95 1.79 2.55
CA GLY A 1 12.62 0.58 1.80
C GLY A 1 13.00 -0.66 2.55
N TYR A 2 12.12 -1.65 2.53
CA TYR A 2 12.36 -2.99 3.03
C TYR A 2 12.07 -4.00 1.91
N LEU A 3 12.68 -5.17 2.01
CA LEU A 3 12.22 -6.35 1.30
C LEU A 3 11.15 -7.03 2.15
N TYR A 4 9.97 -7.21 1.58
CA TYR A 4 8.88 -8.02 2.12
C TYR A 4 8.75 -9.32 1.32
N ILE A 5 8.52 -10.43 2.02
CA ILE A 5 8.18 -11.73 1.42
C ILE A 5 6.94 -12.27 2.15
N ASN A 6 5.83 -12.43 1.43
CA ASN A 6 4.53 -12.87 1.98
C ASN A 6 4.18 -12.14 3.29
N ASP A 7 4.05 -10.82 3.18
CA ASP A 7 3.71 -9.89 4.27
C ASP A 7 4.77 -9.75 5.39
N ARG A 8 5.93 -10.41 5.27
CA ARG A 8 6.98 -10.37 6.31
C ARG A 8 8.14 -9.46 5.92
N PRO A 9 8.53 -8.48 6.75
CA PRO A 9 9.76 -7.73 6.52
C PRO A 9 10.97 -8.65 6.74
N ILE A 10 11.82 -8.77 5.72
CA ILE A 10 13.01 -9.61 5.75
C ILE A 10 14.26 -8.80 6.04
N MET A 11 14.44 -7.67 5.36
CA MET A 11 15.60 -6.81 5.55
C MET A 11 15.36 -5.40 5.04
N LYS A 12 16.08 -4.43 5.60
CA LYS A 12 16.16 -3.08 5.06
C LYS A 12 16.97 -3.10 3.76
N THR A 13 16.49 -2.42 2.73
CA THR A 13 17.23 -2.27 1.47
C THR A 13 18.23 -1.13 1.57
N TRP A 14 19.43 -1.30 1.02
CA TRP A 14 20.49 -0.28 1.02
C TRP A 14 20.05 1.04 0.34
N PHE A 15 19.32 0.94 -0.77
CA PHE A 15 18.90 2.12 -1.57
C PHE A 15 17.56 2.72 -1.15
N GLY A 16 16.96 2.25 -0.05
CA GLY A 16 15.69 2.78 0.44
C GLY A 16 14.44 2.40 -0.38
N THR A 17 14.55 1.64 -1.46
CA THR A 17 13.42 1.14 -2.27
C THR A 17 12.69 -0.01 -1.58
N THR A 18 11.35 0.00 -1.56
CA THR A 18 10.57 -1.15 -1.08
C THR A 18 10.40 -2.20 -2.17
N ARG A 19 10.64 -3.48 -1.84
CA ARG A 19 10.46 -4.63 -2.73
C ARG A 19 9.50 -5.62 -2.07
N ILE A 20 8.52 -6.10 -2.82
CA ILE A 20 7.49 -7.01 -2.34
C ILE A 20 7.55 -8.28 -3.19
N ILE A 21 7.59 -9.43 -2.53
CA ILE A 21 7.48 -10.75 -3.15
C ILE A 21 6.30 -11.47 -2.52
N GLY A 22 5.28 -11.80 -3.32
CA GLY A 22 4.05 -12.43 -2.81
C GLY A 22 3.03 -11.41 -2.27
N ASP A 23 2.16 -11.87 -1.38
CA ASP A 23 1.09 -11.05 -0.78
C ASP A 23 1.67 -9.98 0.15
N ILE A 24 0.96 -8.88 0.31
CA ILE A 24 1.31 -7.79 1.24
C ILE A 24 0.05 -7.11 1.76
N THR A 25 0.02 -6.80 3.05
CA THR A 25 -1.00 -5.96 3.66
C THR A 25 -0.51 -4.52 3.67
N ILE A 26 -1.24 -3.63 2.97
CA ILE A 26 -1.02 -2.19 3.01
C ILE A 26 -1.85 -1.65 4.16
N GLU A 27 -1.20 -1.03 5.14
CA GLU A 27 -1.86 -0.38 6.26
C GLU A 27 -1.74 1.14 6.14
N ALA A 28 -2.81 1.85 6.46
CA ALA A 28 -2.81 3.30 6.52
C ALA A 28 -3.26 3.78 7.91
N SER A 29 -2.49 4.70 8.48
CA SER A 29 -2.86 5.39 9.71
C SER A 29 -3.38 6.78 9.35
N ALA A 30 -4.65 7.03 9.61
CA ALA A 30 -5.29 8.32 9.37
C ALA A 30 -6.15 8.73 10.58
N TYR A 31 -6.30 10.04 10.77
CA TYR A 31 -7.11 10.63 11.85
C TYR A 31 -8.12 11.60 11.25
N ASN A 32 -9.31 11.69 11.84
CA ASN A 32 -10.41 12.54 11.36
C ASN A 32 -10.81 12.27 9.89
N VAL A 33 -10.76 11.00 9.48
CA VAL A 33 -11.23 10.55 8.17
C VAL A 33 -12.46 9.65 8.33
N GLU A 34 -13.38 9.76 7.40
CA GLU A 34 -14.59 8.93 7.26
C GLU A 34 -14.30 7.67 6.45
N ARG A 35 -13.37 7.75 5.49
CA ARG A 35 -12.92 6.60 4.70
C ARG A 35 -11.50 6.80 4.18
N VAL A 36 -10.86 5.69 3.85
CA VAL A 36 -9.57 5.60 3.19
C VAL A 36 -9.71 4.78 1.92
N GLU A 37 -9.19 5.29 0.82
CA GLU A 37 -9.18 4.63 -0.48
C GLU A 37 -7.74 4.24 -0.85
N PHE A 38 -7.57 3.00 -1.28
CA PHE A 38 -6.30 2.44 -1.70
C PHE A 38 -6.28 2.25 -3.22
N TYR A 39 -5.21 2.70 -3.84
CA TYR A 39 -5.04 2.70 -5.27
C TYR A 39 -3.73 1.99 -5.67
N LEU A 40 -3.76 1.31 -6.81
CA LEU A 40 -2.57 0.79 -7.49
C LEU A 40 -2.53 1.37 -8.90
N ASP A 41 -1.45 2.09 -9.22
CA ASP A 41 -1.25 2.76 -10.52
C ASP A 41 -2.46 3.63 -10.94
N GLY A 42 -3.10 4.27 -9.96
CA GLY A 42 -4.27 5.13 -10.16
C GLY A 42 -5.61 4.39 -10.25
N GLN A 43 -5.63 3.06 -10.26
CA GLN A 43 -6.86 2.27 -10.17
C GLN A 43 -7.26 2.05 -8.71
N LEU A 44 -8.51 2.35 -8.36
CA LEU A 44 -9.08 2.06 -7.03
C LEU A 44 -9.13 0.55 -6.80
N LYS A 45 -8.56 0.09 -5.68
CA LYS A 45 -8.49 -1.33 -5.30
C LYS A 45 -9.34 -1.64 -4.07
N SER A 46 -9.34 -0.75 -3.09
CA SER A 46 -10.13 -0.92 -1.86
C SER A 46 -10.61 0.43 -1.32
N THR A 47 -11.74 0.41 -0.64
CA THR A 47 -12.24 1.51 0.18
C THR A 47 -12.53 0.93 1.56
N ASP A 48 -11.92 1.50 2.58
CA ASP A 48 -12.08 1.09 3.96
C ASP A 48 -12.62 2.25 4.80
N THR A 49 -13.67 2.00 5.57
CA THR A 49 -14.37 3.00 6.38
C THR A 49 -14.12 2.83 7.88
N GLU A 50 -13.43 1.76 8.29
CA GLU A 50 -13.22 1.44 9.70
C GLU A 50 -11.74 1.23 10.00
N ALA A 51 -11.21 1.91 11.02
CA ALA A 51 -9.84 1.71 11.44
C ALA A 51 -9.68 0.35 12.16
N PRO A 52 -8.57 -0.39 11.97
CA PRO A 52 -7.39 -0.04 11.18
C PRO A 52 -7.63 -0.15 9.67
N TYR A 53 -7.30 0.92 8.92
CA TYR A 53 -7.53 0.96 7.48
C TYR A 53 -6.53 0.08 6.75
N GLN A 54 -7.02 -0.93 6.04
CA GLN A 54 -6.16 -1.94 5.42
C GLN A 54 -6.62 -2.33 4.02
N TRP A 55 -5.65 -2.71 3.20
CA TRP A 55 -5.88 -3.39 1.94
C TRP A 55 -4.86 -4.52 1.77
N THR A 56 -5.34 -5.76 1.64
CA THR A 56 -4.50 -6.88 1.26
C THR A 56 -4.37 -6.93 -0.26
N PHE A 57 -3.14 -6.79 -0.75
CA PHE A 57 -2.80 -7.01 -2.14
C PHE A 57 -2.52 -8.50 -2.36
N ASP A 58 -3.35 -9.13 -3.19
CA ASP A 58 -3.34 -10.56 -3.51
C ASP A 58 -3.41 -10.83 -5.03
N GLU A 59 -3.15 -9.81 -5.85
CA GLU A 59 -3.25 -9.89 -7.31
C GLU A 59 -1.87 -10.03 -7.99
N ARG A 60 -1.88 -10.54 -9.23
CA ARG A 60 -0.67 -10.70 -10.04
C ARG A 60 -0.16 -9.34 -10.52
N ALA A 61 1.02 -8.96 -10.07
CA ALA A 61 1.73 -7.78 -10.55
C ALA A 61 3.25 -8.01 -10.59
N ARG A 62 3.90 -7.36 -11.55
CA ARG A 62 5.34 -7.45 -11.75
C ARG A 62 5.88 -6.11 -12.22
N GLY A 63 6.90 -5.63 -11.52
CA GLY A 63 7.63 -4.42 -11.88
C GLY A 63 7.38 -3.29 -10.89
N SER A 64 7.60 -2.06 -11.35
CA SER A 64 7.39 -0.85 -10.55
C SER A 64 5.92 -0.47 -10.56
N HIS A 65 5.35 -0.30 -9.38
CA HIS A 65 3.97 0.12 -9.18
C HIS A 65 3.91 1.23 -8.15
N THR A 66 2.95 2.14 -8.29
CA THR A 66 2.67 3.19 -7.31
C THR A 66 1.44 2.82 -6.50
N ILE A 67 1.62 2.63 -5.21
CA ILE A 67 0.53 2.51 -4.25
C ILE A 67 0.23 3.92 -3.75
N LYS A 68 -1.02 4.34 -3.88
CA LYS A 68 -1.50 5.61 -3.34
C LYS A 68 -2.63 5.37 -2.36
N VAL A 69 -2.64 6.13 -1.28
CA VAL A 69 -3.69 6.10 -0.27
C VAL A 69 -4.29 7.49 -0.14
N VAL A 70 -5.61 7.57 -0.11
CA VAL A 70 -6.34 8.84 0.03
C VAL A 70 -7.33 8.74 1.18
N GLY A 71 -7.15 9.56 2.21
CA GLY A 71 -8.08 9.72 3.31
C GLY A 71 -9.08 10.86 3.02
N TYR A 72 -10.35 10.60 3.27
CA TYR A 72 -11.44 11.56 3.11
C TYR A 72 -12.09 11.85 4.46
N GLY A 73 -12.06 13.11 4.89
CA GLY A 73 -12.81 13.61 6.04
C GLY A 73 -13.26 15.05 5.78
N GLU A 74 -13.16 15.93 6.79
CA GLU A 74 -13.37 17.38 6.58
C GLU A 74 -12.39 17.95 5.54
N THR A 75 -11.18 17.39 5.52
CA THR A 75 -10.16 17.63 4.49
C THR A 75 -9.75 16.30 3.84
N GLN A 76 -9.20 16.41 2.64
CA GLN A 76 -8.57 15.29 1.97
C GLN A 76 -7.06 15.29 2.27
N ALA A 77 -6.52 14.12 2.56
CA ALA A 77 -5.08 13.89 2.67
C ALA A 77 -4.69 12.69 1.80
N GLU A 78 -3.49 12.71 1.23
CA GLU A 78 -2.98 11.62 0.42
C GLU A 78 -1.50 11.34 0.71
N ASP A 79 -1.11 10.08 0.52
CA ASP A 79 0.28 9.63 0.56
C ASP A 79 0.50 8.60 -0.55
N GLU A 80 1.71 8.52 -1.08
CA GLU A 80 2.06 7.58 -2.14
C GLU A 80 3.46 6.99 -1.98
N ILE A 81 3.60 5.74 -2.40
CA ILE A 81 4.89 5.03 -2.41
C ILE A 81 5.04 4.23 -3.70
N THR A 82 6.18 4.38 -4.35
CA THR A 82 6.58 3.51 -5.46
C THR A 82 7.32 2.29 -4.93
N VAL A 83 6.84 1.11 -5.32
CA VAL A 83 7.34 -0.19 -4.89
C VAL A 83 7.66 -1.08 -6.09
N ASN A 84 8.57 -2.03 -5.91
CA ASN A 84 8.78 -3.10 -6.90
C ASN A 84 8.09 -4.37 -6.44
N ILE A 85 7.06 -4.82 -7.17
CA ILE A 85 6.27 -6.01 -6.85
C ILE A 85 6.72 -7.18 -7.73
N PHE A 86 6.76 -8.37 -7.13
CA PHE A 86 6.87 -9.64 -7.82
C PHE A 86 5.87 -10.62 -7.21
N HIS A 87 4.68 -10.72 -7.80
CA HIS A 87 3.64 -11.68 -7.42
C HIS A 87 3.18 -12.42 -8.69
N LEU A 88 3.12 -13.75 -8.63
CA LEU A 88 2.92 -14.67 -9.76
C LEU A 88 1.74 -15.60 -9.54
#